data_AF-A0A853ETG5-F1
#
_entry.id   AF-A0A853ETG5-F1
#
_cell.length_a   1.000
_cell.length_b   1.000
_cell.length_c   1.000
_cell.angle_alpha   90.00
_cell.angle_beta   90.00
_cell.angle_gamma   90.00
#
_symmetry.space_group_name_H-M   'P 1'
#
loop_
_entity.id
_entity.type
_entity.pdbx_description
1 polymer ?
#
loop_
_entity_poly.entity_id
_entity_poly.type
_entity_poly.pdbx_seq_one_letter_code
_entity_poly.pdbx_strand_id
1 'polypeptide(L)'
;MQITNSTAPRPTRPVRSGILTLLAILLGTVLAAALVGLVLLSVTGWIQSPDETASAHTSSVSVGSDVTSDEPPQTGPLTEADGLIPAGTDITAGADLPAVTRLNPALRAAVEAATAEATLDGQPLYVTTGWRSARYQGQLYDEALATYGSEEDARQFVATPETSTHVTGTAVDIGPLDAMYWLLEHGPDYGLCQTYANEIWHFELATTPGGTCPEMLPDASHLGG
;
A
#
# COMPACT_ATOMS: atom_id res chain seq x y z
N MET A 1 70.13 -19.06 -3.40
CA MET A 1 69.12 -18.00 -3.57
C MET A 1 67.77 -18.60 -3.15
N GLN A 2 67.37 -18.41 -1.89
CA GLN A 2 66.12 -18.96 -1.36
C GLN A 2 65.05 -17.86 -1.35
N ILE A 3 63.88 -18.17 -1.89
CA ILE A 3 62.69 -17.32 -1.85
C ILE A 3 61.73 -17.91 -0.84
N THR A 4 61.48 -17.20 0.26
CA THR A 4 60.56 -17.62 1.32
C THR A 4 59.15 -17.12 1.03
N ASN A 5 58.18 -18.02 0.91
CA ASN A 5 56.76 -17.65 0.85
C ASN A 5 56.28 -17.20 2.23
N SER A 6 55.95 -15.92 2.38
CA SER A 6 55.20 -15.40 3.54
C SER A 6 53.70 -15.50 3.31
N THR A 7 53.06 -16.47 3.96
CA THR A 7 51.60 -16.54 4.04
C THR A 7 51.09 -15.49 5.02
N ALA A 8 50.41 -14.45 4.53
CA ALA A 8 49.75 -13.48 5.38
C ALA A 8 48.50 -14.09 6.07
N PRO A 9 48.26 -13.83 7.37
CA PRO A 9 47.07 -14.32 8.06
C PRO A 9 45.81 -13.60 7.57
N ARG A 10 44.72 -14.36 7.38
CA ARG A 10 43.42 -13.84 6.95
C ARG A 10 42.75 -13.07 8.11
N PRO A 11 42.22 -11.85 7.90
CA PRO A 11 41.59 -11.08 8.97
C PRO A 11 40.27 -11.72 9.42
N THR A 12 40.08 -11.84 10.74
CA THR A 12 38.83 -12.29 11.35
C THR A 12 37.84 -11.14 11.47
N ARG A 13 36.62 -11.31 10.95
CA ARG A 13 35.53 -10.35 11.19
C ARG A 13 34.98 -10.55 12.62
N PRO A 14 34.83 -9.48 13.43
CA PRO A 14 34.20 -9.60 14.75
C PRO A 14 32.68 -9.80 14.60
N VAL A 15 32.17 -10.89 15.18
CA VAL A 15 30.71 -11.12 15.29
C VAL A 15 30.14 -10.14 16.32
N ARG A 16 29.40 -9.12 15.86
CA ARG A 16 28.69 -8.22 16.77
C ARG A 16 27.44 -8.92 17.32
N SER A 17 27.40 -9.09 18.63
CA SER A 17 26.34 -9.83 19.33
C SER A 17 24.99 -9.12 19.25
N GLY A 18 24.00 -9.77 18.62
CA GLY A 18 22.65 -9.23 18.38
C GLY A 18 21.74 -9.07 19.60
N ILE A 19 22.29 -9.14 20.81
CA ILE A 19 21.55 -9.09 22.08
C ILE A 19 21.14 -7.65 22.43
N LEU A 20 21.91 -6.64 22.00
CA LEU A 20 21.64 -5.23 22.32
C LEU A 20 20.50 -4.61 21.49
N THR A 21 20.25 -5.09 20.27
CA THR A 21 19.16 -4.58 19.40
C THR A 21 17.77 -5.05 19.86
N LEU A 22 17.65 -6.24 20.44
CA LEU A 22 16.37 -6.77 20.94
C LEU A 22 15.82 -5.99 22.15
N LEU A 23 16.70 -5.43 23.00
CA LEU A 23 16.30 -4.64 24.16
C LEU A 23 15.69 -3.27 23.79
N ALA A 24 16.13 -2.67 22.68
CA ALA A 24 15.59 -1.39 22.22
C ALA A 24 14.15 -1.53 21.69
N ILE A 25 13.85 -2.62 20.98
CA ILE A 25 12.52 -2.87 20.38
C ILE A 25 11.49 -3.15 21.49
N LEU A 26 11.84 -3.98 22.49
CA LEU A 26 10.95 -4.29 23.62
C LEU A 26 10.63 -3.08 24.51
N LEU A 27 11.53 -2.11 24.62
CA LEU A 27 11.25 -0.89 25.42
C LEU A 27 10.31 0.08 24.70
N GLY A 28 10.37 0.15 23.37
CA GLY A 28 9.48 0.97 22.56
C GLY A 28 8.02 0.50 22.58
N THR A 29 7.78 -0.81 22.50
CA THR A 29 6.41 -1.38 22.45
C THR A 29 5.65 -1.23 23.76
N VAL A 30 6.32 -1.25 24.92
CA VAL A 30 5.68 -1.09 26.23
C VAL A 30 5.21 0.37 26.46
N LEU A 31 5.93 1.35 25.93
CA LEU A 31 5.57 2.78 26.05
C LEU A 31 4.32 3.14 25.23
N ALA A 32 4.14 2.56 24.05
CA ALA A 32 2.96 2.78 23.21
C ALA A 32 1.67 2.21 23.85
N ALA A 33 1.74 1.00 24.42
CA ALA A 33 0.57 0.34 25.03
C ALA A 33 0.09 1.03 26.32
N ALA A 34 0.98 1.70 27.06
CA ALA A 34 0.63 2.37 28.32
C ALA A 34 -0.17 3.67 28.13
N LEU A 35 -0.03 4.35 26.98
CA LEU A 35 -0.70 5.64 26.72
C LEU A 35 -2.16 5.48 26.25
N VAL A 36 -2.48 4.40 25.54
CA VAL A 36 -3.87 4.11 25.11
C VAL A 36 -4.76 3.68 26.30
N GLY A 37 -4.18 3.02 27.31
CA GLY A 37 -4.92 2.51 28.47
C GLY A 37 -5.36 3.56 29.51
N LEU A 38 -4.79 4.78 29.50
CA LEU A 38 -5.02 5.78 30.58
C LEU A 38 -6.04 6.89 30.22
N VAL A 39 -6.58 6.90 29.00
CA VAL A 39 -7.49 7.98 28.52
C VAL A 39 -8.97 7.69 28.82
N LEU A 40 -9.32 6.48 29.29
CA LEU A 40 -10.72 6.03 29.43
C LEU A 40 -11.34 6.13 30.84
N LEU A 41 -10.67 6.73 31.83
CA LEU A 41 -11.17 6.77 33.22
C LEU A 41 -10.90 8.11 33.97
N SER A 42 -11.44 9.24 33.49
CA SER A 42 -11.57 10.47 34.32
C SER A 42 -12.39 11.63 33.72
N VAL A 43 -13.69 11.43 33.43
CA VAL A 43 -14.64 12.56 33.32
C VAL A 43 -15.93 12.28 34.09
N THR A 44 -15.93 12.58 35.39
CA THR A 44 -17.16 12.74 36.18
C THR A 44 -17.12 14.04 36.96
N GLY A 45 -18.02 14.96 36.60
CA GLY A 45 -18.50 16.04 37.46
C GLY A 45 -17.57 17.25 37.62
N TRP A 46 -17.84 18.31 36.85
CA TRP A 46 -18.03 19.64 37.44
C TRP A 46 -19.23 20.33 36.78
N ILE A 47 -20.14 20.81 37.62
CA ILE A 47 -21.32 21.59 37.26
C ILE A 47 -20.95 23.06 37.40
N GLN A 48 -21.21 23.89 36.38
CA GLN A 48 -21.84 25.20 36.55
C GLN A 48 -22.32 25.76 35.21
N SER A 49 -23.58 26.22 35.14
CA SER A 49 -24.14 26.93 33.99
C SER A 49 -23.59 28.35 33.86
N PRO A 50 -23.70 28.95 32.67
CA PRO A 50 -24.28 30.29 32.59
C PRO A 50 -25.58 30.30 31.77
N ASP A 51 -26.40 31.30 32.08
CA ASP A 51 -27.74 31.53 31.53
C ASP A 51 -27.72 32.29 30.18
N GLU A 52 -28.89 32.36 29.54
CA GLU A 52 -29.32 33.39 28.58
C GLU A 52 -28.41 33.70 27.36
N THR A 53 -28.79 33.42 26.11
CA THR A 53 -30.00 33.97 25.47
C THR A 53 -30.26 33.29 24.12
N ALA A 54 -31.53 33.16 23.74
CA ALA A 54 -31.91 32.67 22.43
C ALA A 54 -31.86 33.79 21.36
N SER A 55 -31.33 33.45 20.18
CA SER A 55 -31.72 34.12 18.92
C SER A 55 -31.78 33.09 17.80
N ALA A 56 -33.00 32.72 17.45
CA ALA A 56 -33.28 31.83 16.34
C ALA A 56 -33.16 32.61 15.03
N HIS A 57 -32.20 32.24 14.19
CA HIS A 57 -32.18 32.62 12.78
C HIS A 57 -32.32 31.37 11.92
N THR A 58 -33.58 31.00 11.71
CA THR A 58 -33.99 30.02 10.70
C THR A 58 -33.70 30.55 9.30
N SER A 59 -32.72 29.95 8.62
CA SER A 59 -32.54 30.04 7.18
C SER A 59 -32.72 28.66 6.55
N SER A 60 -33.97 28.27 6.35
CA SER A 60 -34.34 27.09 5.57
C SER A 60 -34.34 27.44 4.07
N VAL A 61 -33.40 26.91 3.31
CA VAL A 61 -33.49 26.86 1.83
C VAL A 61 -33.15 25.44 1.38
N SER A 62 -34.04 24.88 0.56
CA SER A 62 -34.03 23.46 0.18
C SER A 62 -33.21 23.16 -1.07
N VAL A 63 -32.68 21.94 -1.07
CA VAL A 63 -32.17 21.10 -2.15
C VAL A 63 -32.76 21.36 -3.56
N GLY A 64 -31.88 21.38 -4.57
CA GLY A 64 -32.04 20.63 -5.83
C GLY A 64 -30.76 19.81 -6.03
N SER A 65 -30.76 18.48 -6.08
CA SER A 65 -31.38 17.59 -7.08
C SER A 65 -30.72 17.71 -8.47
N ASP A 66 -29.62 16.97 -8.70
CA ASP A 66 -29.63 15.87 -9.68
C ASP A 66 -28.27 15.11 -9.70
N VAL A 67 -28.21 13.93 -9.07
CA VAL A 67 -27.32 12.82 -9.48
C VAL A 67 -28.05 11.51 -9.16
N THR A 68 -28.65 10.89 -10.17
CA THR A 68 -29.21 9.55 -10.05
C THR A 68 -28.11 8.49 -10.09
N SER A 69 -27.63 8.10 -8.91
CA SER A 69 -26.93 6.83 -8.69
C SER A 69 -27.74 6.05 -7.67
N ASP A 70 -28.61 5.15 -8.14
CA ASP A 70 -29.55 4.36 -7.31
C ASP A 70 -28.86 3.15 -6.63
N GLU A 71 -27.57 3.30 -6.31
CA GLU A 71 -26.84 2.38 -5.45
C GLU A 71 -26.86 2.98 -4.03
N PRO A 72 -27.34 2.25 -3.01
CA PRO A 72 -27.29 2.73 -1.63
C PRO A 72 -25.86 3.14 -1.27
N PRO A 73 -25.65 4.17 -0.42
CA PRO A 73 -24.33 4.44 0.11
C PRO A 73 -23.84 3.19 0.86
N GLN A 74 -22.96 2.46 0.20
CA GLN A 74 -22.34 1.26 0.73
C GLN A 74 -21.59 1.69 1.99
N THR A 75 -22.08 1.30 3.16
CA THR A 75 -21.56 1.69 4.49
C THR A 75 -21.17 0.49 5.35
N GLY A 76 -21.31 -0.73 4.82
CA GLY A 76 -20.86 -1.97 5.47
C GLY A 76 -19.34 -2.15 5.43
N PRO A 77 -18.79 -3.19 6.08
CA PRO A 77 -17.38 -3.54 5.95
C PRO A 77 -16.99 -3.79 4.49
N LEU A 78 -15.72 -3.60 4.17
CA LEU A 78 -15.15 -3.93 2.87
C LEU A 78 -15.12 -5.44 2.66
N THR A 79 -15.29 -5.87 1.41
CA THR A 79 -15.41 -7.29 1.03
C THR A 79 -14.56 -7.64 -0.18
N GLU A 80 -14.47 -8.92 -0.53
CA GLU A 80 -13.83 -9.35 -1.79
C GLU A 80 -14.44 -8.66 -3.03
N ALA A 81 -15.73 -8.29 -2.99
CA ALA A 81 -16.39 -7.52 -4.05
C ALA A 81 -15.81 -6.10 -4.23
N ASP A 82 -15.21 -5.54 -3.18
CA ASP A 82 -14.47 -4.28 -3.21
C ASP A 82 -13.02 -4.44 -3.69
N GLY A 83 -12.56 -5.67 -3.97
CA GLY A 83 -11.15 -5.97 -4.26
C GLY A 83 -10.29 -6.24 -3.03
N LEU A 84 -10.90 -6.45 -1.85
CA LEU A 84 -10.17 -6.88 -0.65
C LEU A 84 -9.63 -8.30 -0.84
N ILE A 85 -8.33 -8.49 -0.64
CA ILE A 85 -7.69 -9.81 -0.55
C ILE A 85 -7.57 -10.18 0.93
N PRO A 86 -8.10 -11.33 1.38
CA PRO A 86 -8.02 -11.71 2.79
C PRO A 86 -6.57 -11.89 3.26
N ALA A 87 -6.23 -11.35 4.43
CA ALA A 87 -4.86 -11.37 4.95
C ALA A 87 -4.31 -12.80 5.10
N GLY A 88 -3.07 -13.01 4.62
CA GLY A 88 -2.43 -14.34 4.60
C GLY A 88 -2.88 -15.25 3.47
N THR A 89 -3.56 -14.72 2.44
CA THR A 89 -3.89 -15.46 1.22
C THR A 89 -2.86 -15.18 0.13
N ASP A 90 -2.06 -16.18 -0.21
CA ASP A 90 -1.18 -16.13 -1.39
C ASP A 90 -2.05 -16.37 -2.65
N ILE A 91 -2.26 -15.33 -3.47
CA ILE A 91 -3.02 -15.43 -4.73
C ILE A 91 -2.16 -15.05 -5.93
N THR A 92 -2.41 -15.66 -7.08
CA THR A 92 -1.75 -15.34 -8.35
C THR A 92 -2.70 -14.63 -9.31
N ALA A 93 -2.20 -14.14 -10.45
CA ALA A 93 -3.02 -13.60 -11.54
C ALA A 93 -4.02 -14.61 -12.15
N GLY A 94 -3.94 -15.90 -11.79
CA GLY A 94 -4.95 -16.90 -12.14
C GLY A 94 -6.20 -16.92 -11.24
N ALA A 95 -6.20 -16.23 -10.10
CA ALA A 95 -7.27 -16.33 -9.11
C ALA A 95 -8.63 -15.77 -9.60
N ASP A 96 -9.73 -16.43 -9.18
CA ASP A 96 -11.11 -16.00 -9.44
C ASP A 96 -11.62 -15.09 -8.31
N LEU A 97 -10.92 -13.98 -8.08
CA LEU A 97 -11.28 -12.94 -7.11
C LEU A 97 -11.44 -11.60 -7.83
N PRO A 98 -12.35 -10.70 -7.43
CA PRO A 98 -12.53 -9.39 -8.08
C PRO A 98 -11.23 -8.56 -8.16
N ALA A 99 -10.35 -8.69 -7.17
CA ALA A 99 -9.02 -8.07 -7.19
C ALA A 99 -8.15 -8.49 -8.39
N VAL A 100 -8.38 -9.67 -8.97
CA VAL A 100 -7.62 -10.19 -10.12
C VAL A 100 -8.46 -10.17 -11.40
N THR A 101 -9.74 -10.54 -11.32
CA THR A 101 -10.63 -10.64 -12.50
C THR A 101 -11.05 -9.29 -13.07
N ARG A 102 -10.91 -8.20 -12.30
CA ARG A 102 -11.17 -6.82 -12.75
C ARG A 102 -9.90 -6.01 -13.09
N LEU A 103 -8.72 -6.64 -13.06
CA LEU A 103 -7.51 -6.05 -13.64
C LEU A 103 -7.68 -5.85 -15.15
N ASN A 104 -6.94 -4.91 -15.71
CA ASN A 104 -6.76 -4.76 -17.15
C ASN A 104 -6.29 -6.12 -17.73
N PRO A 105 -6.94 -6.67 -18.77
CA PRO A 105 -6.60 -8.00 -19.29
C PRO A 105 -5.15 -8.14 -19.76
N ALA A 106 -4.53 -7.06 -20.26
CA ALA A 106 -3.12 -7.09 -20.66
C ALA A 106 -2.19 -7.13 -19.44
N LEU A 107 -2.49 -6.35 -18.39
CA LEU A 107 -1.73 -6.40 -17.14
C LEU A 107 -1.83 -7.78 -16.49
N ARG A 108 -3.04 -8.32 -16.39
CA ARG A 108 -3.27 -9.67 -15.84
C ARG A 108 -2.45 -10.73 -16.58
N ALA A 109 -2.45 -10.70 -17.91
CA ALA A 109 -1.68 -11.64 -18.74
C ALA A 109 -0.16 -11.47 -18.56
N ALA A 110 0.34 -10.24 -18.43
CA ALA A 110 1.76 -9.97 -18.16
C ALA A 110 2.19 -10.50 -16.79
N VAL A 111 1.38 -10.27 -15.75
CA VAL A 111 1.65 -10.79 -14.38
C VAL A 111 1.56 -12.32 -14.35
N GLU A 112 0.62 -12.93 -15.07
CA GLU A 112 0.50 -14.39 -15.18
C GLU A 112 1.74 -15.01 -15.86
N ALA A 113 2.22 -14.41 -16.95
CA ALA A 113 3.45 -14.83 -17.63
C ALA A 113 4.69 -14.67 -16.73
N ALA A 114 4.83 -13.53 -16.06
CA ALA A 114 5.92 -13.29 -15.11
C ALA A 114 5.89 -14.29 -13.94
N THR A 115 4.69 -14.60 -13.41
CA THR A 115 4.49 -15.57 -12.33
C THR A 115 4.94 -16.97 -12.73
N ALA A 116 4.71 -17.38 -13.98
CA ALA A 116 5.14 -18.69 -14.48
C ALA A 116 6.68 -18.83 -14.47
N GLU A 117 7.40 -17.87 -15.05
CA GLU A 117 8.88 -17.93 -15.12
C GLU A 117 9.54 -17.69 -13.75
N ALA A 118 9.09 -16.72 -12.96
CA ALA A 118 9.62 -16.48 -11.62
C ALA A 118 9.48 -17.72 -10.72
N THR A 119 8.39 -18.49 -10.87
CA THR A 119 8.21 -19.77 -10.17
C THR A 119 9.26 -20.81 -10.57
N LEU A 120 9.71 -20.84 -11.83
CA LEU A 120 10.79 -21.72 -12.29
C LEU A 120 12.16 -21.34 -11.70
N ASP A 121 12.39 -20.04 -11.49
CA ASP A 121 13.57 -19.52 -10.78
C ASP A 121 13.51 -19.71 -9.25
N GLY A 122 12.42 -20.30 -8.73
CA GLY A 122 12.21 -20.52 -7.30
C GLY A 122 11.66 -19.29 -6.56
N GLN A 123 11.17 -18.30 -7.30
CA GLN A 123 10.72 -17.01 -6.82
C GLN A 123 9.21 -16.79 -7.06
N PRO A 124 8.32 -17.40 -6.25
CA PRO A 124 6.88 -17.28 -6.48
C PRO A 124 6.39 -15.83 -6.36
N LEU A 125 5.53 -15.43 -7.31
CA LEU A 125 4.90 -14.11 -7.37
C LEU A 125 3.45 -14.20 -6.89
N TYR A 126 3.09 -13.35 -5.92
CA TYR A 126 1.73 -13.21 -5.40
C TYR A 126 1.23 -11.77 -5.53
N VAL A 127 -0.05 -11.63 -5.87
CA VAL A 127 -0.76 -10.35 -5.90
C VAL A 127 -1.23 -10.03 -4.49
N THR A 128 -0.68 -8.99 -3.87
CA THR A 128 -1.07 -8.52 -2.53
C THR A 128 -2.19 -7.47 -2.59
N THR A 129 -2.24 -6.70 -3.68
CA THR A 129 -3.33 -5.79 -4.05
C THR A 129 -3.50 -5.84 -5.56
N GLY A 130 -4.74 -5.88 -6.06
CA GLY A 130 -5.01 -5.81 -7.49
C GLY A 130 -6.00 -4.70 -7.81
N TRP A 131 -7.02 -4.98 -8.62
CA TRP A 131 -8.15 -4.09 -8.79
C TRP A 131 -8.86 -3.81 -7.46
N ARG A 132 -9.39 -2.60 -7.33
CA ARG A 132 -9.90 -2.03 -6.09
C ARG A 132 -11.13 -1.14 -6.34
N SER A 133 -12.15 -1.18 -5.48
CA SER A 133 -13.31 -0.28 -5.63
C SER A 133 -12.91 1.16 -5.28
N ALA A 134 -13.50 2.16 -5.97
CA ALA A 134 -13.29 3.57 -5.65
C ALA A 134 -13.71 3.89 -4.20
N ARG A 135 -14.73 3.18 -3.68
CA ARG A 135 -15.14 3.21 -2.28
C ARG A 135 -14.05 2.72 -1.33
N TYR A 136 -13.41 1.60 -1.65
CA TYR A 136 -12.28 1.10 -0.87
C TYR A 136 -11.10 2.08 -0.93
N GLN A 137 -10.82 2.68 -2.09
CA GLN A 137 -9.81 3.73 -2.21
C GLN A 137 -10.12 4.93 -1.33
N GLY A 138 -11.39 5.38 -1.27
CA GLY A 138 -11.83 6.46 -0.39
C GLY A 138 -11.54 6.18 1.09
N GLN A 139 -11.78 4.96 1.57
CA GLN A 139 -11.49 4.60 2.96
C GLN A 139 -9.99 4.66 3.30
N LEU A 140 -9.09 4.17 2.43
CA LEU A 140 -7.65 4.36 2.67
C LEU A 140 -7.23 5.82 2.59
N TYR A 141 -7.86 6.62 1.71
CA TYR A 141 -7.55 8.04 1.60
C TYR A 141 -7.97 8.82 2.85
N ASP A 142 -9.16 8.54 3.39
CA ASP A 142 -9.64 9.09 4.66
C ASP A 142 -8.75 8.65 5.85
N GLU A 143 -8.32 7.38 5.87
CA GLU A 143 -7.37 6.87 6.87
C GLU A 143 -5.99 7.53 6.75
N ALA A 144 -5.50 7.80 5.53
CA ALA A 144 -4.27 8.53 5.29
C ALA A 144 -4.39 10.00 5.75
N LEU A 145 -5.48 10.69 5.43
CA LEU A 145 -5.75 12.04 5.94
C LEU A 145 -5.77 12.09 7.47
N ALA A 146 -6.37 11.10 8.13
CA ALA A 146 -6.37 10.98 9.59
C ALA A 146 -4.98 10.66 10.18
N THR A 147 -4.12 9.97 9.43
CA THR A 147 -2.77 9.56 9.85
C THR A 147 -1.73 10.66 9.67
N TYR A 148 -1.75 11.33 8.51
CA TYR A 148 -0.75 12.31 8.10
C TYR A 148 -1.17 13.76 8.35
N GLY A 149 -2.48 14.02 8.53
CA GLY A 149 -3.02 15.32 8.96
C GLY A 149 -3.11 16.40 7.87
N SER A 150 -2.56 16.17 6.69
CA SER A 150 -2.69 17.05 5.51
C SER A 150 -2.93 16.22 4.23
N GLU A 151 -3.58 16.82 3.23
CA GLU A 151 -3.70 16.20 1.89
C GLU A 151 -2.34 16.07 1.21
N GLU A 152 -1.44 17.05 1.37
CA GLU A 152 -0.11 17.07 0.76
C GLU A 152 0.76 15.90 1.25
N ASP A 153 0.69 15.57 2.53
CA ASP A 153 1.41 14.44 3.13
C ASP A 153 0.71 13.11 2.84
N ALA A 154 -0.63 13.05 2.94
CA ALA A 154 -1.39 11.82 2.68
C ALA A 154 -1.23 11.31 1.24
N ARG A 155 -1.20 12.23 0.26
CA ARG A 155 -1.10 11.88 -1.17
C ARG A 155 0.25 11.30 -1.59
N GLN A 156 1.30 11.46 -0.78
CA GLN A 156 2.59 10.80 -1.00
C GLN A 156 2.52 9.28 -0.77
N PHE A 157 1.47 8.79 -0.11
CA PHE A 157 1.31 7.37 0.25
C PHE A 157 -0.01 6.76 -0.23
N VAL A 158 -1.05 7.57 -0.48
CA VAL A 158 -2.36 7.10 -0.93
C VAL A 158 -2.95 8.05 -1.98
N ALA A 159 -3.06 7.57 -3.21
CA ALA A 159 -3.76 8.25 -4.30
C ALA A 159 -5.26 8.44 -4.00
N THR A 160 -5.89 9.47 -4.58
CA THR A 160 -7.34 9.69 -4.41
C THR A 160 -8.16 8.62 -5.16
N PRO A 161 -9.47 8.47 -4.88
CA PRO A 161 -10.35 7.55 -5.62
C PRO A 161 -10.37 7.76 -7.13
N GLU A 162 -10.13 9.00 -7.59
CA GLU A 162 -10.15 9.40 -9.00
C GLU A 162 -8.82 9.13 -9.71
N THR A 163 -7.71 9.08 -8.99
CA THR A 163 -6.34 9.00 -9.56
C THR A 163 -5.65 7.67 -9.31
N SER A 164 -6.20 6.79 -8.46
CA SER A 164 -5.61 5.49 -8.15
C SER A 164 -5.68 4.51 -9.33
N THR A 165 -4.53 4.01 -9.77
CA THR A 165 -4.42 3.03 -10.86
C THR A 165 -4.91 1.63 -10.47
N HIS A 166 -5.09 1.34 -9.16
CA HIS A 166 -5.82 0.16 -8.71
C HIS A 166 -7.33 0.27 -8.97
N VAL A 167 -7.90 1.48 -8.96
CA VAL A 167 -9.34 1.68 -9.23
C VAL A 167 -9.67 1.45 -10.71
N THR A 168 -8.75 1.83 -11.61
CA THR A 168 -8.81 1.51 -13.05
C THR A 168 -8.35 0.09 -13.37
N GLY A 169 -7.78 -0.64 -12.40
CA GLY A 169 -7.23 -1.99 -12.59
C GLY A 169 -5.96 -2.03 -13.44
N THR A 170 -5.25 -0.92 -13.56
CA THR A 170 -4.01 -0.78 -14.35
C THR A 170 -2.73 -0.88 -13.51
N ALA A 171 -2.85 -1.12 -12.20
CA ALA A 171 -1.76 -1.44 -11.29
C ALA A 171 -1.98 -2.74 -10.51
N VAL A 172 -0.87 -3.28 -10.00
CA VAL A 172 -0.83 -4.46 -9.14
C VAL A 172 0.27 -4.30 -8.09
N ASP A 173 -0.03 -4.66 -6.84
CA ASP A 173 0.97 -4.82 -5.80
C ASP A 173 1.41 -6.28 -5.73
N ILE A 174 2.71 -6.48 -5.65
CA ILE A 174 3.34 -7.79 -5.71
C ILE A 174 4.12 -8.08 -4.43
N GLY A 175 4.03 -9.32 -3.94
CA GLY A 175 4.92 -9.87 -2.92
C GLY A 175 5.31 -11.33 -3.20
N PRO A 176 6.20 -11.94 -2.39
CA PRO A 176 7.00 -11.32 -1.32
C PRO A 176 8.13 -10.43 -1.87
N LEU A 177 8.94 -9.84 -0.97
CA LEU A 177 10.02 -8.91 -1.32
C LEU A 177 11.01 -9.47 -2.35
N ASP A 178 11.40 -10.73 -2.24
CA ASP A 178 12.33 -11.35 -3.20
C ASP A 178 11.71 -11.44 -4.63
N ALA A 179 10.37 -11.47 -4.73
CA ALA A 179 9.64 -11.46 -5.99
C ALA A 179 9.48 -10.05 -6.58
N MET A 180 9.36 -9.04 -5.71
CA MET A 180 9.50 -7.63 -6.12
C MET A 180 10.89 -7.40 -6.75
N TYR A 181 11.96 -7.89 -6.11
CA TYR A 181 13.33 -7.78 -6.66
C TYR A 181 13.50 -8.51 -8.00
N TRP A 182 12.91 -9.71 -8.15
CA TRP A 182 12.92 -10.41 -9.44
C TRP A 182 12.22 -9.60 -10.53
N LEU A 183 11.10 -8.92 -10.23
CA LEU A 183 10.46 -8.01 -11.19
C LEU A 183 11.27 -6.74 -11.50
N LEU A 184 12.17 -6.28 -10.62
CA LEU A 184 13.07 -5.17 -10.98
C LEU A 184 14.10 -5.57 -12.05
N GLU A 185 14.45 -6.86 -12.14
CA GLU A 185 15.38 -7.39 -13.15
C GLU A 185 14.64 -7.89 -14.40
N HIS A 186 13.53 -8.62 -14.23
CA HIS A 186 12.82 -9.35 -15.29
C HIS A 186 11.46 -8.75 -15.69
N GLY A 187 10.88 -7.85 -14.89
CA GLY A 187 9.62 -7.17 -15.22
C GLY A 187 9.57 -6.54 -16.62
N PRO A 188 10.65 -5.85 -17.09
CA PRO A 188 10.68 -5.25 -18.43
C PRO A 188 10.43 -6.26 -19.57
N ASP A 189 10.80 -7.53 -19.41
CA ASP A 189 10.55 -8.59 -20.41
C ASP A 189 9.04 -8.81 -20.64
N TYR A 190 8.21 -8.47 -19.65
CA TYR A 190 6.73 -8.55 -19.70
C TYR A 190 6.07 -7.18 -19.88
N GLY A 191 6.85 -6.10 -19.93
CA GLY A 191 6.34 -4.72 -19.92
C GLY A 191 5.99 -4.17 -18.52
N LEU A 192 6.24 -4.96 -17.46
CA LEU A 192 5.97 -4.61 -16.07
C LEU A 192 7.11 -3.74 -15.51
N CYS A 193 6.77 -2.60 -14.92
CA CYS A 193 7.73 -1.67 -14.34
C CYS A 193 7.28 -1.22 -12.96
N GLN A 194 8.21 -1.05 -12.03
CA GLN A 194 7.95 -0.32 -10.79
C GLN A 194 7.60 1.14 -11.16
N THR A 195 6.48 1.66 -10.70
CA THR A 195 6.03 3.03 -11.04
C THR A 195 6.56 4.08 -10.08
N TYR A 196 6.51 3.80 -8.78
CA TYR A 196 6.85 4.76 -7.73
C TYR A 196 8.08 4.33 -6.93
N ALA A 197 9.06 5.21 -6.77
CA ALA A 197 10.35 4.92 -6.16
C ALA A 197 10.26 4.59 -4.65
N ASN A 198 9.23 5.08 -3.97
CA ASN A 198 8.88 4.77 -2.58
C ASN A 198 8.13 3.43 -2.41
N GLU A 199 7.63 2.82 -3.49
CA GLU A 199 6.73 1.66 -3.47
C GLU A 199 7.29 0.51 -4.34
N ILE A 200 8.27 -0.22 -3.81
CA ILE A 200 8.90 -1.38 -4.47
C ILE A 200 7.93 -2.52 -4.83
N TRP A 201 6.73 -2.50 -4.24
CA TRP A 201 5.66 -3.46 -4.48
C TRP A 201 4.77 -3.11 -5.68
N HIS A 202 4.71 -1.84 -6.12
CA HIS A 202 3.72 -1.34 -7.07
C HIS A 202 4.21 -1.42 -8.52
N PHE A 203 3.53 -2.21 -9.35
CA PHE A 203 3.89 -2.42 -10.76
C PHE A 203 2.75 -2.07 -11.74
N GLU A 204 3.11 -1.48 -12.87
CA GLU A 204 2.20 -1.16 -13.99
C GLU A 204 2.78 -1.58 -15.34
N LEU A 205 1.92 -1.63 -16.37
CA LEU A 205 2.36 -1.78 -17.77
C LEU A 205 2.88 -0.44 -18.32
N ALA A 206 4.11 -0.07 -17.93
CA ALA A 206 4.73 1.20 -18.32
C ALA A 206 5.64 1.09 -19.56
N THR A 207 5.84 -0.11 -20.13
CA THR A 207 6.61 -0.30 -21.36
C THR A 207 6.09 -1.51 -22.17
N THR A 208 6.58 -1.70 -23.40
CA THR A 208 6.31 -2.91 -24.18
C THR A 208 7.20 -4.06 -23.71
N PRO A 209 6.79 -5.35 -23.82
CA PRO A 209 7.66 -6.50 -23.55
C PRO A 209 9.05 -6.39 -24.17
N GLY A 210 10.10 -6.49 -23.35
CA GLY A 210 11.51 -6.30 -23.71
C GLY A 210 11.95 -4.83 -23.91
N GLY A 211 11.10 -3.88 -23.55
CA GLY A 211 11.36 -2.44 -23.60
C GLY A 211 12.06 -1.92 -22.35
N THR A 212 12.49 -0.66 -22.38
CA THR A 212 13.04 0.03 -21.20
C THR A 212 11.91 0.61 -20.35
N CYS A 213 11.96 0.41 -19.03
CA CYS A 213 11.06 1.09 -18.11
C CYS A 213 11.36 2.61 -18.04
N PRO A 214 10.34 3.46 -17.83
CA PRO A 214 10.56 4.89 -17.60
C PRO A 214 11.30 5.14 -16.27
N GLU A 215 11.72 6.40 -16.07
CA GLU A 215 12.16 6.85 -14.75
C GLU A 215 10.99 6.76 -13.76
N MET A 216 11.22 6.19 -12.57
CA MET A 216 10.20 6.06 -11.53
C MET A 216 9.78 7.44 -11.04
N LEU A 217 8.47 7.61 -10.82
CA LEU A 217 7.93 8.77 -10.13
C LEU A 217 8.37 8.73 -8.65
N PRO A 218 8.52 9.87 -7.95
CA PRO A 218 8.92 9.86 -6.54
C PRO A 218 7.94 9.13 -5.63
N ASP A 219 6.65 9.33 -5.88
CA ASP A 219 5.52 8.88 -5.04
C ASP A 219 4.18 8.98 -5.80
N ALA A 220 3.12 8.43 -5.21
CA ALA A 220 1.75 8.41 -5.74
C ALA A 220 1.05 9.79 -5.83
N SER A 221 1.65 10.88 -5.32
CA SER A 221 1.09 12.23 -5.47
C SER A 221 1.31 12.78 -6.88
N HIS A 222 2.32 12.25 -7.57
CA HIS A 222 2.67 12.57 -8.95
C HIS A 222 1.72 11.84 -9.89
N LEU A 223 0.85 12.61 -10.57
CA LEU A 223 -0.03 12.06 -11.59
C LEU A 223 0.80 11.49 -12.75
N GLY A 224 0.66 10.18 -12.99
CA GLY A 224 1.14 9.57 -14.23
C GLY A 224 0.46 10.23 -15.44
N GLY A 225 1.27 10.62 -16.43
CA GLY A 225 0.83 11.35 -17.63
C GLY A 225 0.52 10.45 -18.83
#